data_AF-A0A831T1T9-F1
#
_entry.id   AF-A0A831T1T9-F1
#
_cell.length_a   1.000
_cell.length_b   1.000
_cell.length_c   1.000
_cell.angle_alpha   90.00
_cell.angle_beta   90.00
_cell.angle_gamma   90.00
#
_symmetry.space_group_name_H-M   'P 1'
#
loop_
_entity.id
_entity.type
_entity.pdbx_description
1 polymer ?
#
loop_
_entity_poly.entity_id
_entity_poly.type
_entity_poly.pdbx_seq_one_letter_code
_entity_poly.pdbx_strand_id
1 'polypeptide(L)'
;MSGGLGTEVGTPIEKAIRQKALELIARSGFEVETLYFDESNQSWSKRYPEGALRVMFESIRPRASLIICGAGHVGQAVSSIGRLLNYRVTVIDDRAEFASRQHFPDETIELIVSPFQKALREISIRKSTAIIIVTRGHQHDEACLREVLHSEAGYIGMIGSKRRVRAVFDQLIGEGYSRQQVERVHAPIGLPIGARTPEEIAVSIMAEIIQEKYQAD
;
A
#
# COMPACT_ATOMS: atom_id res chain seq x y z
N MET A 1 -4.17 18.92 35.19
CA MET A 1 -2.80 18.41 35.09
C MET A 1 -2.72 17.50 33.87
N SER A 2 -2.27 18.05 32.76
CA SER A 2 -2.06 17.33 31.49
C SER A 2 -0.65 16.72 31.52
N GLY A 3 -0.55 15.47 32.01
CA GLY A 3 0.69 14.70 32.00
C GLY A 3 0.82 13.94 30.69
N GLY A 4 1.58 14.50 29.75
CA GLY A 4 2.06 13.77 28.57
C GLY A 4 3.54 13.43 28.74
N LEU A 5 3.84 12.14 28.62
CA LEU A 5 5.12 11.51 28.23
C LEU A 5 6.37 11.83 29.08
N GLY A 6 6.74 10.86 29.91
CA GLY A 6 8.07 10.73 30.50
C GLY A 6 8.07 10.11 31.90
N THR A 7 7.43 8.95 32.11
CA THR A 7 7.64 8.16 33.33
C THR A 7 8.90 7.33 33.19
N GLU A 8 9.55 7.04 34.31
CA GLU A 8 10.87 6.39 34.38
C GLU A 8 10.92 5.08 33.59
N VAL A 9 11.72 5.09 32.52
CA VAL A 9 11.92 3.95 31.63
C VAL A 9 12.23 2.68 32.43
N GLY A 10 11.28 1.74 32.51
CA GLY A 10 11.53 0.37 32.98
C GLY A 10 10.66 -0.15 34.13
N THR A 11 9.62 0.56 34.56
CA THR A 11 8.66 0.05 35.56
C THR A 11 7.94 -1.23 35.07
N PRO A 12 7.46 -2.10 35.98
CA PRO A 12 6.71 -3.30 35.60
C PRO A 12 5.50 -3.00 34.70
N ILE A 13 4.81 -1.87 34.95
CA ILE A 13 3.65 -1.44 34.17
C ILE A 13 4.04 -1.00 32.75
N GLU A 14 5.14 -0.27 32.57
CA GLU A 14 5.63 0.11 31.25
C GLU A 14 6.08 -1.11 30.43
N LYS A 15 6.72 -2.10 31.08
CA LYS A 15 7.07 -3.37 30.42
C LYS A 15 5.83 -4.12 29.97
N ALA A 16 4.80 -4.18 30.81
CA ALA A 16 3.52 -4.82 30.47
C ALA A 16 2.80 -4.11 29.32
N ILE A 17 2.75 -2.77 29.34
CA ILE A 17 2.18 -1.95 28.27
C ILE A 17 2.95 -2.16 26.97
N ARG A 18 4.29 -2.11 27.00
CA ARG A 18 5.13 -2.32 25.81
C ARG A 18 4.94 -3.71 25.21
N GLN A 19 4.94 -4.75 26.05
CA GLN A 19 4.72 -6.12 25.61
C GLN A 19 3.33 -6.26 24.97
N LYS A 20 2.29 -5.69 25.59
CA LYS A 20 0.94 -5.70 25.04
C LYS A 20 0.84 -4.94 23.72
N ALA A 21 1.49 -3.78 23.61
CA ALA A 21 1.55 -3.01 22.38
C ALA A 21 2.20 -3.83 21.24
N LEU A 22 3.30 -4.52 21.50
CA LEU A 22 3.96 -5.38 20.51
C LEU A 22 3.05 -6.54 20.07
N GLU A 23 2.34 -7.18 21.00
CA GLU A 23 1.35 -8.21 20.70
C GLU A 23 0.20 -7.67 19.83
N LEU A 24 -0.29 -6.47 20.12
CA LEU A 24 -1.37 -5.83 19.37
C LEU A 24 -0.90 -5.38 17.97
N ILE A 25 0.30 -4.81 17.86
CA ILE A 25 0.90 -4.41 16.57
C ILE A 25 1.13 -5.62 15.67
N ALA A 26 1.46 -6.77 16.25
CA ALA A 26 1.65 -8.02 15.50
C ALA A 26 0.33 -8.61 14.98
N ARG A 27 -0.84 -8.18 15.50
CA ARG A 27 -2.16 -8.58 14.97
C ARG A 27 -2.48 -7.80 13.71
N SER A 28 -2.79 -8.51 12.62
CA SER A 28 -3.31 -7.87 11.41
C SER A 28 -4.59 -7.08 11.73
N GLY A 29 -4.81 -5.97 11.02
CA GLY A 29 -5.99 -5.12 11.24
C GLY A 29 -6.10 -4.38 12.58
N PHE A 30 -5.13 -4.47 13.51
CA PHE A 30 -5.22 -3.69 14.76
C PHE A 30 -5.16 -2.17 14.49
N GLU A 31 -6.23 -1.47 14.88
CA GLU A 31 -6.37 -0.01 14.81
C GLU A 31 -6.44 0.61 16.21
N VAL A 32 -7.42 0.22 17.02
CA VAL A 32 -7.58 0.74 18.39
C VAL A 32 -8.20 -0.32 19.31
N GLU A 33 -7.68 -0.43 20.54
CA GLU A 33 -8.30 -1.24 21.59
C GLU A 33 -8.05 -0.58 22.96
N THR A 34 -9.10 -0.49 23.77
CA THR A 34 -8.97 -0.10 25.18
C THR A 34 -8.94 -1.36 26.03
N LEU A 35 -7.87 -1.54 26.80
CA LEU A 35 -7.71 -2.63 27.75
C LEU A 35 -7.49 -2.06 29.15
N TYR A 36 -7.78 -2.88 30.15
CA TYR A 36 -7.58 -2.55 31.55
C TYR A 36 -6.48 -3.45 32.12
N PHE A 37 -5.47 -2.83 32.74
CA PHE A 37 -4.35 -3.52 33.37
C PHE A 37 -4.55 -3.55 34.88
N ASP A 38 -4.67 -4.75 35.43
CA ASP A 38 -4.71 -4.98 36.87
C ASP A 38 -3.28 -5.22 37.38
N GLU A 39 -2.75 -4.25 38.14
CA GLU A 39 -1.39 -4.31 38.66
C GLU A 39 -1.20 -5.42 39.71
N SER A 40 -2.26 -5.81 40.43
CA SER A 40 -2.17 -6.76 41.54
C SER A 40 -1.84 -8.17 41.08
N ASN A 41 -2.33 -8.56 39.89
CA ASN A 41 -2.12 -9.87 39.28
C ASN A 41 -1.43 -9.78 37.91
N GLN A 42 -1.01 -8.59 37.49
CA GLN A 42 -0.35 -8.30 36.22
C GLN A 42 -1.11 -8.83 35.00
N SER A 43 -2.44 -8.65 34.99
CA SER A 43 -3.31 -9.18 33.94
C SER A 43 -4.02 -8.10 33.12
N TRP A 44 -4.48 -8.49 31.93
CA TRP A 44 -5.20 -7.64 31.00
C TRP A 44 -6.66 -8.09 30.88
N SER A 45 -7.59 -7.14 30.91
CA SER A 45 -9.03 -7.39 30.75
C SER A 45 -9.66 -6.41 29.76
N LYS A 46 -10.74 -6.85 29.09
CA LYS A 46 -11.61 -5.97 28.28
C LYS A 46 -12.69 -5.27 29.10
N ARG A 47 -12.95 -5.75 30.32
CA ARG A 47 -13.90 -5.16 31.28
C ARG A 47 -13.12 -4.53 32.41
N TYR A 48 -13.56 -3.38 32.89
CA TYR A 48 -12.92 -2.68 34.00
C TYR A 48 -12.96 -3.53 35.29
N PRO A 49 -11.82 -4.04 35.77
CA PRO A 49 -11.64 -4.42 37.16
C PRO A 49 -11.54 -3.15 38.02
N GLU A 50 -12.15 -3.15 39.19
CA GLU A 50 -12.05 -2.01 40.12
C GLU A 50 -10.59 -1.72 40.47
N GLY A 51 -10.17 -0.46 40.34
CA GLY A 51 -8.79 -0.05 40.62
C GLY A 51 -7.77 -0.30 39.49
N ALA A 52 -8.16 -0.90 38.37
CA ALA A 52 -7.25 -1.14 37.25
C ALA A 52 -6.93 0.13 36.46
N LEU A 53 -5.74 0.15 35.83
CA LEU A 53 -5.37 1.19 34.89
C LEU A 53 -6.10 1.01 33.55
N ARG A 54 -6.79 2.04 33.08
CA ARG A 54 -7.34 2.08 31.72
C ARG A 54 -6.26 2.50 30.72
N VAL A 55 -5.95 1.65 29.75
CA VAL A 55 -4.94 1.90 28.71
C VAL A 55 -5.61 1.81 27.34
N MET A 56 -5.45 2.86 26.53
CA MET A 56 -5.87 2.86 25.13
C MET A 56 -4.65 2.65 24.24
N PHE A 57 -4.68 1.60 23.44
CA PHE A 57 -3.69 1.33 22.43
C PHE A 57 -4.23 1.77 21.08
N GLU A 58 -3.47 2.59 20.36
CA GLU A 58 -3.79 3.05 19.00
C GLU A 58 -2.60 2.77 18.07
N SER A 59 -2.88 2.16 16.92
CA SER A 59 -1.88 1.83 15.90
C SER A 59 -1.72 2.98 14.93
N ILE A 60 -0.60 3.71 15.03
CA ILE A 60 -0.27 4.78 14.09
C ILE A 60 0.58 4.17 12.97
N ARG A 61 -0.04 3.91 11.82
CA ARG A 61 0.66 3.42 10.63
C ARG A 61 1.04 4.58 9.71
N PRO A 62 2.23 4.57 9.09
CA PRO A 62 2.57 5.53 8.06
C PRO A 62 1.58 5.41 6.89
N ARG A 63 1.42 6.51 6.14
CA ARG A 63 0.60 6.50 4.91
C ARG A 63 1.10 5.41 3.97
N ALA A 64 0.16 4.64 3.40
CA ALA A 64 0.47 3.68 2.36
C ALA A 64 1.03 4.41 1.12
N SER A 65 1.95 3.74 0.42
CA SER A 65 2.56 4.28 -0.80
C SER A 65 1.80 3.79 -2.02
N LEU A 66 1.54 4.68 -2.97
CA LEU A 66 0.98 4.36 -4.28
C LEU A 66 1.98 4.78 -5.36
N ILE A 67 2.61 3.80 -5.99
CA ILE A 67 3.56 4.03 -7.09
C ILE A 67 2.84 3.76 -8.40
N ILE A 68 2.84 4.73 -9.30
CA ILE A 68 2.15 4.66 -10.59
C ILE A 68 3.19 4.74 -11.70
N CYS A 69 3.38 3.64 -12.42
CA CYS A 69 4.19 3.57 -13.63
C CYS A 69 3.32 3.98 -14.82
N GLY A 70 3.45 5.23 -15.25
CA GLY A 70 2.75 5.82 -16.38
C GLY A 70 2.02 7.10 -15.98
N ALA A 71 2.39 8.21 -16.61
CA ALA A 71 1.81 9.54 -16.39
C ALA A 71 0.70 9.89 -17.43
N GLY A 72 0.16 8.88 -18.11
CA GLY A 72 -0.99 9.04 -19.02
C GLY A 72 -2.30 9.30 -18.27
N HIS A 73 -3.41 9.40 -19.01
CA HIS A 73 -4.73 9.74 -18.44
C HIS A 73 -5.18 8.84 -17.28
N VAL A 74 -4.96 7.53 -17.38
CA VAL A 74 -5.29 6.59 -16.29
C VAL A 74 -4.42 6.86 -15.06
N GLY A 75 -3.11 7.07 -15.22
CA GLY A 75 -2.22 7.38 -14.13
C GLY A 75 -2.56 8.71 -13.43
N GLN A 76 -2.96 9.73 -14.20
CA GLN A 76 -3.46 11.00 -13.67
C GLN A 76 -4.73 10.81 -12.82
N ALA A 77 -5.72 10.08 -13.34
CA ALA A 77 -6.96 9.81 -12.62
C ALA A 77 -6.72 8.98 -11.34
N VAL A 78 -5.91 7.92 -11.42
CA VAL A 78 -5.53 7.09 -10.25
C VAL A 78 -4.80 7.92 -9.21
N SER A 79 -3.87 8.80 -9.62
CA SER A 79 -3.13 9.65 -8.69
C SER A 79 -4.06 10.56 -7.87
N SER A 80 -5.09 11.11 -8.50
CA SER A 80 -6.05 12.01 -7.87
C SER A 80 -6.87 11.28 -6.80
N ILE A 81 -7.40 10.10 -7.12
CA ILE A 81 -8.15 9.27 -6.16
C ILE A 81 -7.21 8.76 -5.06
N GLY A 82 -5.98 8.37 -5.40
CA GLY A 82 -4.97 7.95 -4.42
C GLY A 82 -4.66 9.03 -3.38
N ARG A 83 -4.54 10.30 -3.81
CA ARG A 83 -4.36 11.44 -2.91
C ARG A 83 -5.58 11.67 -2.03
N LEU A 84 -6.79 11.60 -2.60
CA LEU A 84 -8.05 11.68 -1.85
C LEU A 84 -8.12 10.60 -0.76
N LEU A 85 -7.64 9.39 -1.05
CA LEU A 85 -7.57 8.25 -0.12
C LEU A 85 -6.32 8.28 0.79
N ASN A 86 -5.63 9.41 0.87
CA ASN A 86 -4.49 9.65 1.75
C ASN A 86 -3.25 8.77 1.50
N TYR A 87 -3.07 8.26 0.27
CA TYR A 87 -1.81 7.63 -0.13
C TYR A 87 -0.72 8.67 -0.34
N ARG A 88 0.53 8.28 -0.07
CA ARG A 88 1.71 8.97 -0.61
C ARG A 88 1.87 8.52 -2.06
N VAL A 89 1.64 9.42 -3.01
CA VAL A 89 1.59 9.10 -4.43
C VAL A 89 2.90 9.50 -5.11
N THR A 90 3.49 8.55 -5.84
CA THR A 90 4.64 8.76 -6.71
C THR A 90 4.27 8.33 -8.13
N VAL A 91 4.46 9.20 -9.10
CA VAL A 91 4.22 8.93 -10.52
C VAL A 91 5.55 8.90 -11.26
N ILE A 92 5.77 7.84 -12.01
CA ILE A 92 6.97 7.62 -12.82
C ILE A 92 6.56 7.65 -14.29
N ASP A 93 7.28 8.38 -15.13
CA ASP A 93 7.21 8.28 -16.59
C ASP A 93 8.58 8.70 -17.17
N ASP A 94 8.98 8.11 -18.29
CA ASP A 94 10.23 8.46 -18.96
C ASP A 94 10.10 9.73 -19.83
N ARG A 95 8.88 10.25 -19.97
CA ARG A 95 8.55 11.44 -20.76
C ARG A 95 8.20 12.64 -19.86
N ALA A 96 9.09 13.63 -19.87
CA ALA A 96 8.97 14.84 -19.05
C ALA A 96 7.68 15.63 -19.32
N GLU A 97 7.18 15.60 -20.55
CA GLU A 97 5.96 16.31 -20.94
C GLU A 97 4.71 15.71 -20.28
N PHE A 98 4.70 14.42 -19.95
CA PHE A 98 3.58 13.77 -19.26
C PHE A 98 3.70 13.89 -17.73
N ALA A 99 4.89 13.62 -17.17
CA ALA A 99 5.15 13.73 -15.74
C ALA A 99 5.50 15.18 -15.34
N SER A 100 4.57 16.10 -15.59
CA SER A 100 4.75 17.54 -15.40
C SER A 100 3.71 18.13 -14.43
N ARG A 101 4.01 19.30 -13.86
CA ARG A 101 3.07 20.03 -12.99
C ARG A 101 1.84 20.57 -13.71
N GLN A 102 1.88 20.66 -15.04
CA GLN A 102 0.69 20.97 -15.84
C GLN A 102 -0.34 19.83 -15.77
N HIS A 103 0.12 18.56 -15.77
CA HIS A 103 -0.76 17.39 -15.66
C HIS A 103 -1.02 16.97 -14.20
N PHE A 104 -0.07 17.23 -13.31
CA PHE A 104 -0.15 16.90 -11.89
C PHE A 104 0.04 18.18 -11.04
N PRO A 105 -0.98 19.05 -10.97
CA PRO A 105 -0.89 20.33 -10.27
C PRO A 105 -0.79 20.16 -8.74
N ASP A 106 -1.18 19.03 -8.19
CA ASP A 106 -0.98 18.73 -6.77
C ASP A 106 0.52 18.51 -6.48
N GLU A 107 1.14 19.47 -5.79
CA GLU A 107 2.55 19.44 -5.42
C GLU A 107 2.91 18.29 -4.47
N THR A 108 1.92 17.72 -3.78
CA THR A 108 2.12 16.57 -2.88
C THR A 108 2.29 15.25 -3.64
N ILE A 109 2.02 15.23 -4.94
CA ILE A 109 2.37 14.11 -5.82
C ILE A 109 3.84 14.23 -6.19
N GLU A 110 4.61 13.18 -5.88
CA GLU A 110 6.01 13.06 -6.27
C GLU A 110 6.09 12.62 -7.74
N LEU A 111 6.81 13.38 -8.57
CA LEU A 111 6.98 13.08 -9.99
C LEU A 111 8.42 12.67 -10.25
N ILE A 112 8.62 11.52 -10.89
CA ILE A 112 9.94 11.00 -11.26
C ILE A 112 9.99 10.87 -12.78
N VAL A 113 10.81 11.71 -13.41
CA VAL A 113 11.10 11.63 -14.84
C VAL A 113 12.34 10.78 -15.05
N SER A 114 12.16 9.49 -15.34
CA SER A 114 13.24 8.52 -15.43
C SER A 114 12.75 7.25 -16.14
N PRO A 115 13.64 6.46 -16.77
CA PRO A 115 13.29 5.11 -17.19
C PRO A 115 12.69 4.30 -16.02
N PHE A 116 11.54 3.66 -16.26
CA PHE A 116 10.76 3.01 -15.21
C PHE A 116 11.58 2.05 -14.34
N GLN A 117 12.40 1.20 -14.96
CA GLN A 117 13.22 0.23 -14.25
C GLN A 117 14.25 0.88 -13.33
N LYS A 118 14.83 2.01 -13.77
CA LYS A 118 15.78 2.76 -12.94
C LYS A 118 15.07 3.32 -11.71
N ALA A 119 13.94 3.99 -11.90
CA ALA A 119 13.16 4.56 -10.79
C ALA A 119 12.69 3.48 -9.81
N LEU A 120 12.18 2.35 -10.30
CA LEU A 120 11.68 1.25 -9.47
C LEU A 120 12.78 0.61 -8.61
N ARG A 121 14.03 0.57 -9.07
CA ARG A 121 15.17 0.09 -8.28
C ARG A 121 15.62 1.07 -7.18
N GLU A 122 15.38 2.36 -7.37
CA GLU A 122 15.79 3.41 -6.44
C GLU A 122 14.73 3.69 -5.36
N ILE A 123 13.47 3.36 -5.60
CA ILE A 123 12.37 3.56 -4.65
C ILE A 123 12.28 2.41 -3.65
N SER A 124 12.12 2.74 -2.36
CA SER A 124 11.85 1.74 -1.33
C SER A 124 10.42 1.19 -1.46
N ILE A 125 10.32 -0.05 -1.92
CA ILE A 125 9.06 -0.80 -2.00
C ILE A 125 8.92 -1.67 -0.74
N ARG A 126 7.78 -1.53 -0.05
CA ARG A 126 7.44 -2.26 1.19
C ARG A 126 6.06 -2.89 1.08
N LYS A 127 5.69 -3.74 2.05
CA LYS A 127 4.34 -4.34 2.14
C LYS A 127 3.18 -3.34 2.09
N SER A 128 3.36 -2.12 2.58
CA SER A 128 2.34 -1.05 2.49
C SER A 128 2.31 -0.30 1.15
N THR A 129 2.95 -0.85 0.10
CA THR A 129 3.05 -0.23 -1.23
C THR A 129 2.11 -0.92 -2.20
N ALA A 130 1.29 -0.14 -2.89
CA ALA A 130 0.56 -0.55 -4.08
C ALA A 130 1.27 -0.02 -5.33
N ILE A 131 1.53 -0.89 -6.29
CA ILE A 131 2.19 -0.54 -7.57
C ILE A 131 1.18 -0.71 -8.70
N ILE A 132 1.04 0.33 -9.52
CA ILE A 132 0.09 0.39 -10.64
C ILE A 132 0.87 0.54 -11.93
N ILE A 133 0.75 -0.42 -12.83
CA ILE A 133 1.44 -0.46 -14.11
C ILE A 133 0.43 -0.13 -15.22
N VAL A 134 0.47 1.13 -15.68
CA VAL A 134 -0.45 1.75 -16.66
C VAL A 134 0.36 2.57 -17.67
N THR A 135 1.42 1.98 -18.21
CA THR A 135 2.40 2.70 -19.03
C THR A 135 1.86 2.98 -20.44
N ARG A 136 2.70 3.63 -21.27
CA ARG A 136 2.39 3.96 -22.67
C ARG A 136 2.38 2.77 -23.64
N GLY A 137 2.72 1.56 -23.19
CA GLY A 137 2.79 0.41 -24.09
C GLY A 137 3.22 -0.87 -23.41
N HIS A 138 2.87 -2.00 -24.04
CA HIS A 138 2.95 -3.32 -23.41
C HIS A 138 4.39 -3.72 -23.06
N GLN A 139 5.36 -3.34 -23.88
CA GLN A 139 6.78 -3.58 -23.59
C GLN A 139 7.24 -2.88 -22.30
N HIS A 140 6.76 -1.67 -22.04
CA HIS A 140 7.07 -0.94 -20.81
C HIS A 140 6.31 -1.53 -19.61
N ASP A 141 5.06 -1.97 -19.80
CA ASP A 141 4.29 -2.67 -18.75
C ASP A 141 5.04 -3.92 -18.27
N GLU A 142 5.48 -4.76 -19.21
CA GLU A 142 6.23 -5.99 -18.89
C GLU A 142 7.60 -5.70 -18.27
N ALA A 143 8.29 -4.64 -18.70
CA ALA A 143 9.55 -4.24 -18.11
C ALA A 143 9.38 -3.76 -16.66
N CYS A 144 8.34 -2.98 -16.38
CA CYS A 144 7.99 -2.60 -15.01
C CYS A 144 7.67 -3.85 -14.17
N LEU A 145 6.88 -4.76 -14.73
CA LEU A 145 6.44 -5.97 -14.04
C LEU A 145 7.63 -6.82 -13.59
N ARG A 146 8.59 -7.10 -14.47
CA ARG A 146 9.81 -7.85 -14.14
C ARG A 146 10.58 -7.26 -12.96
N GLU A 147 10.71 -5.94 -12.89
CA GLU A 147 11.42 -5.27 -11.79
C GLU A 147 10.69 -5.41 -10.44
N VAL A 148 9.35 -5.43 -10.44
CA VAL A 148 8.57 -5.41 -9.19
C VAL A 148 8.11 -6.79 -8.71
N LEU A 149 8.20 -7.83 -9.53
CA LEU A 149 7.79 -9.20 -9.16
C LEU A 149 8.55 -9.76 -7.96
N HIS A 150 9.78 -9.31 -7.74
CA HIS A 150 10.60 -9.70 -6.57
C HIS A 150 10.41 -8.79 -5.35
N SER A 151 9.63 -7.71 -5.49
CA SER A 151 9.45 -6.74 -4.41
C SER A 151 8.47 -7.20 -3.34
N GLU A 152 8.56 -6.59 -2.17
CA GLU A 152 7.63 -6.80 -1.06
C GLU A 152 6.30 -6.04 -1.22
N ALA A 153 5.98 -5.47 -2.39
CA ALA A 153 4.75 -4.70 -2.59
C ALA A 153 3.52 -5.50 -2.13
N GLY A 154 2.65 -4.88 -1.35
CA GLY A 154 1.40 -5.51 -0.89
C GLY A 154 0.41 -5.73 -2.02
N TYR A 155 0.50 -4.92 -3.08
CA TYR A 155 -0.34 -5.01 -4.25
C TYR A 155 0.45 -4.65 -5.51
N ILE A 156 0.30 -5.45 -6.57
CA ILE A 156 0.83 -5.17 -7.91
C ILE A 156 -0.32 -5.34 -8.88
N GLY A 157 -0.67 -4.26 -9.57
CA GLY A 157 -1.70 -4.26 -10.60
C GLY A 157 -1.13 -3.87 -11.95
N MET A 158 -1.52 -4.58 -13.01
CA MET A 158 -1.10 -4.27 -14.38
C MET A 158 -2.31 -4.17 -15.30
N ILE A 159 -2.39 -3.08 -16.06
CA ILE A 159 -3.40 -2.93 -17.10
C ILE A 159 -3.21 -3.99 -18.19
N GLY A 160 -4.28 -4.33 -18.91
CA GLY A 160 -4.19 -5.15 -20.12
C GLY A 160 -5.44 -5.95 -20.42
N SER A 161 -5.54 -6.50 -21.63
CA SER A 161 -6.61 -7.44 -21.94
C SER A 161 -6.29 -8.81 -21.35
N LYS A 162 -7.32 -9.60 -21.00
CA LYS A 162 -7.14 -10.97 -20.47
C LYS A 162 -6.22 -11.83 -21.34
N ARG A 163 -6.34 -11.71 -22.68
CA ARG A 163 -5.49 -12.42 -23.64
C ARG A 163 -4.03 -12.01 -23.52
N ARG A 164 -3.76 -10.70 -23.44
CA ARG A 164 -2.40 -10.17 -23.32
C ARG A 164 -1.77 -10.57 -22.00
N VAL A 165 -2.50 -10.40 -20.90
CA VAL A 165 -2.02 -10.76 -19.56
C VAL A 165 -1.60 -12.23 -19.51
N ARG A 166 -2.42 -13.13 -20.07
CA ARG A 166 -2.07 -14.55 -20.14
C ARG A 166 -0.76 -14.79 -20.88
N ALA A 167 -0.57 -14.16 -22.05
CA ALA A 167 0.67 -14.32 -22.81
C ALA A 167 1.90 -13.80 -22.04
N VAL A 168 1.77 -12.68 -21.34
CA VAL A 168 2.85 -12.14 -20.48
C VAL A 168 3.16 -13.11 -19.34
N PHE A 169 2.15 -13.68 -18.70
CA PHE A 169 2.31 -14.63 -17.60
C PHE A 169 2.98 -15.93 -18.06
N ASP A 170 2.57 -16.48 -19.20
CA ASP A 170 3.17 -17.67 -19.80
C ASP A 170 4.66 -17.41 -20.13
N GLN A 171 4.97 -16.23 -20.65
CA GLN A 171 6.35 -15.81 -20.93
C GLN A 171 7.19 -15.71 -19.65
N LEU A 172 6.67 -15.05 -18.60
CA LEU A 172 7.38 -14.91 -17.32
C LEU A 172 7.65 -16.29 -16.68
N ILE A 173 6.69 -17.21 -16.74
CA ILE A 173 6.91 -18.58 -16.26
C ILE A 173 8.02 -19.26 -17.08
N GLY A 174 8.05 -19.07 -18.40
CA GLY A 174 9.12 -19.56 -19.27
C GLY A 174 10.49 -18.94 -18.98
N GLU A 175 10.53 -17.70 -18.48
CA GLU A 175 11.73 -17.00 -18.01
C GLU A 175 12.21 -17.47 -16.62
N GLY A 176 11.45 -18.34 -15.93
CA GLY A 176 11.82 -18.94 -14.64
C GLY A 176 11.18 -18.28 -13.42
N TYR A 177 10.24 -17.35 -13.58
CA TYR A 177 9.45 -16.83 -12.46
C TYR A 177 8.51 -17.90 -11.92
N SER A 178 8.33 -17.93 -10.59
CA SER A 178 7.42 -18.90 -9.98
C SER A 178 5.96 -18.52 -10.26
N ARG A 179 5.07 -19.53 -10.29
CA ARG A 179 3.63 -19.29 -10.40
C ARG A 179 3.11 -18.33 -9.32
N GLN A 180 3.60 -18.49 -8.09
CA GLN A 180 3.22 -17.62 -6.98
C GLN A 180 3.58 -16.15 -7.21
N GLN A 181 4.73 -15.86 -7.82
CA GLN A 181 5.12 -14.50 -8.15
C GLN A 181 4.20 -13.88 -9.19
N VAL A 182 3.76 -14.67 -10.17
CA VAL A 182 2.89 -14.19 -11.25
C VAL A 182 1.42 -14.08 -10.78
N GLU A 183 0.95 -15.04 -9.99
CA GLU A 183 -0.45 -15.11 -9.51
C GLU A 183 -0.80 -14.01 -8.50
N ARG A 184 0.17 -13.40 -7.82
CA ARG A 184 -0.08 -12.24 -6.94
C ARG A 184 -0.33 -10.93 -7.70
N VAL A 185 -0.26 -10.94 -9.03
CA VAL A 185 -0.41 -9.75 -9.87
C VAL A 185 -1.87 -9.63 -10.34
N HIS A 186 -2.49 -8.50 -10.03
CA HIS A 186 -3.85 -8.15 -10.45
C HIS A 186 -3.83 -7.67 -11.90
N ALA A 187 -4.13 -8.58 -12.82
CA ALA A 187 -4.11 -8.30 -14.25
C ALA A 187 -5.23 -9.09 -14.98
N PRO A 188 -6.17 -8.43 -15.70
CA PRO A 188 -6.34 -6.97 -15.78
C PRO A 188 -6.62 -6.35 -14.41
N ILE A 189 -5.97 -5.22 -14.15
CA ILE A 189 -6.15 -4.46 -12.91
C ILE A 189 -7.58 -3.92 -12.75
N GLY A 190 -8.07 -3.88 -11.51
CA GLY A 190 -9.30 -3.24 -11.11
C GLY A 190 -10.52 -4.17 -11.10
N LEU A 191 -11.51 -3.82 -10.28
CA LEU A 191 -12.77 -4.56 -10.18
C LEU A 191 -13.57 -4.51 -11.49
N PRO A 192 -14.27 -5.59 -11.89
CA PRO A 192 -15.00 -5.69 -13.16
C PRO A 192 -16.34 -4.93 -13.12
N ILE A 193 -16.30 -3.61 -12.93
CA ILE A 193 -17.48 -2.73 -12.81
C ILE A 193 -17.97 -2.18 -14.16
N GLY A 194 -17.39 -2.61 -15.28
CA GLY A 194 -17.74 -2.13 -16.62
C GLY A 194 -17.15 -0.76 -16.98
N ALA A 195 -16.09 -0.33 -16.28
CA ALA A 195 -15.39 0.94 -16.49
C ALA A 195 -14.87 1.12 -17.93
N ARG A 196 -14.98 2.35 -18.45
CA ARG A 196 -14.57 2.72 -19.82
C ARG A 196 -13.72 3.98 -19.86
N THR A 197 -14.04 4.99 -19.05
CA THR A 197 -13.25 6.23 -19.00
C THR A 197 -12.04 6.08 -18.07
N PRO A 198 -10.99 6.92 -18.20
CA PRO A 198 -9.87 6.91 -17.27
C PRO A 198 -10.28 7.06 -15.80
N GLU A 199 -11.30 7.87 -15.52
CA GLU A 199 -11.83 8.13 -14.17
C GLU A 199 -12.55 6.90 -13.63
N GLU A 200 -13.40 6.24 -14.44
CA GLU A 200 -14.07 5.00 -14.06
C GLU A 200 -13.06 3.87 -13.82
N ILE A 201 -12.03 3.78 -14.67
CA ILE A 201 -10.93 2.81 -14.51
C ILE A 201 -10.17 3.11 -13.21
N ALA A 202 -9.90 4.37 -12.89
CA ALA A 202 -9.25 4.74 -11.64
C ALA A 202 -10.09 4.34 -10.41
N VAL A 203 -11.41 4.54 -10.44
CA VAL A 203 -12.33 4.06 -9.39
C VAL A 203 -12.25 2.53 -9.25
N SER A 204 -12.30 1.80 -10.37
CA SER A 204 -12.18 0.35 -10.42
C SER A 204 -10.87 -0.16 -9.80
N ILE A 205 -9.74 0.48 -10.13
CA ILE A 205 -8.41 0.16 -9.60
C ILE A 205 -8.35 0.43 -8.10
N MET A 206 -8.73 1.63 -7.66
CA MET A 206 -8.63 2.00 -6.24
C MET A 206 -9.59 1.17 -5.37
N ALA A 207 -10.75 0.77 -5.91
CA ALA A 207 -11.66 -0.15 -5.23
C ALA A 207 -11.05 -1.55 -5.05
N GLU A 208 -10.32 -2.08 -6.04
CA GLU A 208 -9.59 -3.35 -5.91
C GLU A 208 -8.48 -3.25 -4.86
N ILE A 209 -7.70 -2.16 -4.86
CA ILE A 209 -6.65 -1.94 -3.85
C ILE A 209 -7.24 -1.91 -2.43
N ILE A 210 -8.38 -1.24 -2.24
CA ILE A 210 -9.09 -1.23 -0.95
C ILE A 210 -9.56 -2.64 -0.59
N GLN A 211 -10.15 -3.37 -1.54
CA GLN A 211 -10.60 -4.75 -1.32
C GLN A 211 -9.45 -5.64 -0.85
N GLU A 212 -8.32 -5.66 -1.57
CA GLU A 212 -7.16 -6.48 -1.22
C GLU A 212 -6.52 -6.08 0.11
N LYS A 213 -6.50 -4.78 0.42
CA LYS A 213 -5.98 -4.28 1.69
C LYS A 213 -6.74 -4.83 2.90
N TYR A 214 -8.06 -5.02 2.79
CA TYR A 214 -8.94 -5.43 3.90
C TYR A 214 -9.45 -6.86 3.82
N GLN A 215 -9.31 -7.56 2.68
CA GLN A 215 -9.59 -9.00 2.58
C GLN A 215 -8.44 -9.89 3.09
N ALA A 216 -7.25 -9.30 3.28
CA ALA A 216 -6.12 -9.97 3.89
C ALA A 216 -6.18 -10.02 5.45
N ASP A 217 -7.27 -9.53 6.05
CA ASP A 217 -7.60 -9.60 7.48
C ASP A 217 -8.66 -10.69 7.74
#